data_AF-A0A7S2APG2-F1
#
_entry.id   AF-A0A7S2APG2-F1
#
_cell.length_a   1.000
_cell.length_b   1.000
_cell.length_c   1.000
_cell.angle_alpha   90.00
_cell.angle_beta   90.00
_cell.angle_gamma   90.00
#
_symmetry.space_group_name_H-M   'P 1'
#
loop_
_entity.id
_entity.type
_entity.pdbx_description
1 polymer ?
#
loop_
_entity_poly.entity_id
_entity_poly.type
_entity_poly.pdbx_seq_one_letter_code
_entity_poly.pdbx_strand_id
1 'polypeptide(L)'
;HWHEGSGFLPHHVALTISFDMSLRSIDPSVTLPYWDFTIEGNVLSNNGQGPSSITTLSPVFTHDWFGAVDAFSHVKNSRWAHVSAVMATDSDASQNSYGIIRAPWNNAKDTELLRHMSDVCGLEPVNKAIPTCATHYGLLEGAGETLGGWLLAIAGNGHGPLHVNTGGVF
;
A
#
# COMPACT_ATOMS: atom_id res chain seq x y z
N HIS A 1 10.90 -11.33 -7.56
CA HIS A 1 10.89 -10.19 -6.62
C HIS A 1 10.09 -9.05 -7.27
N TRP A 2 9.14 -8.45 -6.54
CA TRP A 2 8.14 -7.52 -7.12
C TRP A 2 8.41 -6.05 -6.79
N HIS A 3 9.30 -5.75 -5.83
CA HIS A 3 9.42 -4.42 -5.22
C HIS A 3 10.77 -3.72 -5.45
N GLU A 4 11.69 -4.32 -6.23
CA GLU A 4 13.01 -3.72 -6.50
C GLU A 4 13.48 -3.99 -7.93
N GLY A 5 14.34 -3.10 -8.42
CA GLY A 5 14.97 -3.19 -9.74
C GLY A 5 14.05 -2.83 -10.90
N SER A 6 14.52 -3.08 -12.12
CA SER A 6 13.82 -2.69 -13.35
C SER A 6 12.48 -3.40 -13.57
N GLY A 7 12.21 -4.49 -12.84
CA GLY A 7 10.95 -5.22 -12.90
C GLY A 7 9.81 -4.56 -12.10
N PHE A 8 10.11 -3.68 -11.13
CA PHE A 8 9.12 -3.12 -10.21
C PHE A 8 7.88 -2.56 -10.94
N LEU A 9 8.09 -1.58 -11.82
CA LEU A 9 7.00 -0.94 -12.53
C LEU A 9 6.28 -1.87 -13.51
N PRO A 10 6.95 -2.57 -14.45
CA PRO A 10 6.23 -3.41 -15.41
C PRO A 10 5.43 -4.53 -14.74
N HIS A 11 5.91 -5.09 -13.62
CA HIS A 11 5.15 -6.08 -12.85
C HIS A 11 3.86 -5.48 -12.25
N HIS A 12 3.94 -4.29 -11.64
CA HIS A 12 2.76 -3.62 -11.06
C HIS A 12 1.76 -3.17 -12.14
N VAL A 13 2.24 -2.70 -13.30
CA VAL A 13 1.39 -2.38 -14.45
C VAL A 13 0.68 -3.64 -14.94
N ALA A 14 1.39 -4.75 -15.10
CA ALA A 14 0.79 -6.02 -15.53
C ALA A 14 -0.27 -6.52 -14.54
N LEU A 15 -0.02 -6.41 -13.23
CA LEU A 15 -0.99 -6.75 -12.18
C LEU A 15 -2.25 -5.86 -12.27
N THR A 16 -2.05 -4.55 -12.39
CA THR A 16 -3.12 -3.53 -12.50
C THR A 16 -4.02 -3.83 -13.69
N ILE A 17 -3.42 -4.07 -14.87
CA ILE A 17 -4.16 -4.41 -16.10
C ILE A 17 -4.92 -5.73 -15.93
N SER A 18 -4.28 -6.76 -15.37
CA SER A 18 -4.90 -8.07 -15.18
C SER A 18 -6.11 -8.00 -14.23
N PHE A 19 -6.00 -7.20 -13.17
CA PHE A 19 -7.09 -6.99 -12.23
C PHE A 19 -8.24 -6.18 -12.84
N ASP A 20 -7.96 -5.08 -13.55
CA ASP A 20 -8.97 -4.29 -14.24
C ASP A 20 -9.71 -5.11 -15.32
N MET A 21 -9.01 -5.97 -16.07
CA MET A 21 -9.62 -6.93 -16.98
C MET A 21 -10.56 -7.91 -16.25
N SER A 22 -10.15 -8.38 -15.07
CA SER A 22 -10.97 -9.28 -14.25
C SER A 22 -12.24 -8.58 -13.74
N LEU A 23 -12.14 -7.31 -13.31
CA LEU A 23 -13.30 -6.50 -12.90
C LEU A 23 -14.29 -6.32 -14.06
N ARG A 24 -13.78 -5.94 -15.24
CA ARG A 24 -14.61 -5.74 -16.45
C ARG A 24 -15.24 -7.01 -16.99
N SER A 25 -14.68 -8.18 -16.66
CA SER A 25 -15.30 -9.46 -16.98
C SER A 25 -16.60 -9.71 -16.18
N ILE A 26 -16.75 -9.06 -15.03
CA ILE A 26 -17.94 -9.10 -14.17
C ILE A 26 -18.88 -7.94 -14.51
N ASP A 27 -18.36 -6.72 -14.55
CA ASP A 27 -19.10 -5.50 -14.89
C ASP A 27 -18.26 -4.59 -15.81
N PRO A 28 -18.58 -4.52 -17.12
CA PRO A 28 -17.79 -3.74 -18.07
C PRO A 28 -17.89 -2.22 -17.86
N SER A 29 -18.79 -1.73 -16.99
CA SER A 29 -18.88 -0.30 -16.65
C SER A 29 -17.90 0.14 -15.57
N VAL A 30 -17.24 -0.80 -14.89
CA VAL A 30 -16.32 -0.54 -13.78
C VAL A 30 -14.87 -0.56 -14.26
N THR A 31 -14.06 0.36 -13.73
CA THR A 31 -12.61 0.40 -13.93
C THR A 31 -11.88 0.48 -12.60
N LEU A 32 -10.63 0.02 -12.55
CA LEU A 32 -9.81 0.19 -11.36
C LEU A 32 -9.50 1.68 -11.11
N PRO A 33 -9.92 2.27 -9.98
CA PRO A 33 -9.55 3.65 -9.62
C PRO A 33 -8.06 3.78 -9.29
N TYR A 34 -7.54 5.00 -9.40
CA TYR A 34 -6.21 5.35 -8.89
C TYR A 34 -6.33 6.23 -7.64
N TRP A 35 -5.36 6.10 -6.73
CA TRP A 35 -5.23 6.97 -5.56
C TRP A 35 -3.94 7.80 -5.67
N ASP A 36 -4.10 9.11 -5.76
CA ASP A 36 -2.97 10.05 -5.73
C ASP A 36 -2.65 10.49 -4.30
N PHE A 37 -1.97 9.62 -3.56
CA PHE A 37 -1.53 9.90 -2.18
C PHE A 37 -0.55 11.09 -2.08
N THR A 38 -0.04 11.61 -3.22
CA THR A 38 0.87 12.74 -3.20
C THR A 38 0.19 14.05 -2.84
N ILE A 39 -1.13 14.12 -3.06
CA ILE A 39 -1.99 15.22 -2.64
C ILE A 39 -2.04 15.28 -1.11
N GLU A 40 -2.37 14.16 -0.45
CA GLU A 40 -2.36 14.09 1.01
C GLU A 40 -0.96 14.30 1.57
N GLY A 41 0.07 13.71 0.96
CA GLY A 41 1.46 13.94 1.36
C GLY A 41 1.82 15.43 1.35
N ASN A 42 1.41 16.18 0.34
CA ASN A 42 1.65 17.63 0.26
C ASN A 42 0.89 18.40 1.35
N VAL A 43 -0.37 18.06 1.63
CA VAL A 43 -1.16 18.69 2.71
C VAL A 43 -0.52 18.42 4.07
N LEU A 44 -0.14 17.18 4.35
CA LEU A 44 0.53 16.78 5.60
C LEU A 44 1.84 17.55 5.79
N SER A 45 2.66 17.62 4.74
CA SER A 45 3.93 18.36 4.75
C SER A 45 3.72 19.85 5.05
N ASN A 46 2.75 20.50 4.39
CA ASN A 46 2.48 21.93 4.57
C ASN A 46 1.96 22.27 5.97
N ASN A 47 1.24 21.33 6.59
CA ASN A 47 0.68 21.50 7.93
C ASN A 47 1.62 21.02 9.04
N GLY A 48 2.80 20.48 8.72
CA GLY A 48 3.72 19.89 9.70
C GLY A 48 3.15 18.67 10.41
N GLN A 49 2.27 17.90 9.74
CA GLN A 49 1.61 16.72 10.29
C GLN A 49 2.40 15.45 10.01
N GLY A 50 2.35 14.51 10.98
CA GLY A 50 2.91 13.17 10.83
C GLY A 50 2.09 12.30 9.88
N PRO A 51 2.67 11.20 9.37
CA PRO A 51 2.00 10.34 8.39
C PRO A 51 0.73 9.67 8.92
N SER A 52 0.57 9.46 10.23
CA SER A 52 -0.65 8.92 10.85
C SER A 52 -1.91 9.73 10.54
N SER A 53 -1.74 11.02 10.26
CA SER A 53 -2.84 11.91 9.86
C SER A 53 -3.43 11.55 8.49
N ILE A 54 -2.78 10.69 7.68
CA ILE A 54 -3.35 10.18 6.42
C ILE A 54 -4.66 9.43 6.65
N THR A 55 -4.82 8.79 7.81
CA THR A 55 -6.01 7.98 8.16
C THR A 55 -7.28 8.82 8.27
N THR A 56 -7.16 10.08 8.67
CA THR A 56 -8.27 11.02 8.83
C THR A 56 -8.40 11.98 7.64
N LEU A 57 -7.28 12.27 6.97
CA LEU A 57 -7.23 13.18 5.84
C LEU A 57 -7.72 12.54 4.54
N SER A 58 -7.34 11.30 4.27
CA SER A 58 -7.56 10.69 2.96
C SER A 58 -8.99 10.18 2.77
N PRO A 59 -9.63 10.43 1.62
CA PRO A 59 -10.99 9.95 1.34
C PRO A 59 -11.07 8.42 1.20
N VAL A 60 -9.94 7.74 1.02
CA VAL A 60 -9.91 6.28 0.77
C VAL A 60 -10.14 5.46 2.04
N PHE A 61 -9.93 6.02 3.23
CA PHE A 61 -10.13 5.35 4.53
C PHE A 61 -11.52 5.61 5.14
N THR A 62 -12.47 6.05 4.32
CA THR A 62 -13.87 6.19 4.71
C THR A 62 -14.60 4.85 4.67
N HIS A 63 -15.73 4.77 5.37
CA HIS A 63 -16.56 3.55 5.44
C HIS A 63 -17.07 3.06 4.07
N ASP A 64 -17.26 3.97 3.11
CA ASP A 64 -17.67 3.65 1.74
C ASP A 64 -16.54 3.02 0.89
N TRP A 65 -15.28 3.19 1.30
CA TRP A 65 -14.09 2.68 0.61
C TRP A 65 -13.38 1.58 1.42
N PHE A 66 -12.17 1.84 1.90
CA PHE A 66 -11.35 0.85 2.59
C PHE A 66 -11.59 0.83 4.10
N GLY A 67 -12.40 1.75 4.62
CA GLY A 67 -12.76 1.83 6.05
C GLY A 67 -11.61 2.28 6.92
N ALA A 68 -11.89 2.42 8.21
CA ALA A 68 -10.91 2.65 9.25
C ALA A 68 -10.56 1.32 9.96
N VAL A 69 -9.51 1.35 10.77
CA VAL A 69 -9.08 0.20 11.58
C VAL A 69 -9.37 0.40 13.07
N ASP A 70 -9.34 -0.70 13.82
CA ASP A 70 -9.39 -0.70 15.29
C ASP A 70 -7.98 -0.78 15.91
N ALA A 71 -7.92 -0.97 17.23
CA ALA A 71 -6.66 -1.06 17.97
C ALA A 71 -5.84 -2.34 17.65
N PHE A 72 -6.44 -3.34 17.01
CA PHE A 72 -5.81 -4.59 16.61
C PHE A 72 -5.51 -4.64 15.11
N SER A 73 -5.65 -3.51 14.41
CA SER A 73 -5.46 -3.39 12.95
C SER A 73 -6.52 -4.13 12.12
N HIS A 74 -7.66 -4.51 12.71
CA HIS A 74 -8.80 -5.06 11.99
C HIS A 74 -9.55 -3.94 11.26
N VAL A 75 -9.94 -4.18 10.01
CA VAL A 75 -10.82 -3.24 9.28
C VAL A 75 -12.21 -3.29 9.91
N LYS A 76 -12.76 -2.15 10.35
CA LYS A 76 -13.94 -2.13 11.23
C LYS A 76 -15.27 -1.79 10.57
N ASN A 77 -15.26 -1.00 9.49
CA ASN A 77 -16.49 -0.34 9.02
C ASN A 77 -16.61 -0.18 7.51
N SER A 78 -15.98 -1.04 6.71
CA SER A 78 -16.16 -1.04 5.25
C SER A 78 -16.56 -2.42 4.75
N ARG A 79 -16.72 -2.56 3.42
CA ARG A 79 -16.91 -3.85 2.76
C ARG A 79 -15.77 -4.86 3.03
N TRP A 80 -14.65 -4.37 3.55
CA TRP A 80 -13.48 -5.18 3.89
C TRP A 80 -13.45 -5.61 5.37
N ALA A 81 -14.42 -5.19 6.17
CA ALA A 81 -14.51 -5.59 7.58
C ALA A 81 -14.74 -7.09 7.72
N HIS A 82 -13.98 -7.73 8.61
CA HIS A 82 -14.04 -9.18 8.89
C HIS A 82 -13.83 -10.08 7.67
N VAL A 83 -13.20 -9.58 6.60
CA VAL A 83 -12.79 -10.43 5.48
C VAL A 83 -11.79 -11.46 6.01
N SER A 84 -12.09 -12.74 5.85
CA SER A 84 -11.21 -13.81 6.31
C SER A 84 -9.89 -13.82 5.52
N ALA A 85 -8.79 -14.06 6.22
CA ALA A 85 -7.52 -14.38 5.60
C ALA A 85 -7.61 -15.74 4.90
N VAL A 86 -6.90 -15.88 3.78
CA VAL A 86 -6.88 -17.13 3.02
C VAL A 86 -5.87 -18.07 3.65
N MET A 87 -6.33 -19.24 4.09
CA MET A 87 -5.45 -20.32 4.55
C MET A 87 -4.81 -20.99 3.34
N ALA A 88 -3.51 -21.25 3.45
CA ALA A 88 -2.76 -21.96 2.44
C ALA A 88 -3.14 -23.44 2.41
N THR A 89 -3.05 -24.01 1.23
CA THR A 89 -3.20 -25.42 0.91
C THR A 89 -1.85 -26.00 0.52
N ASP A 90 -1.76 -27.32 0.39
CA ASP A 90 -0.54 -28.00 -0.07
C ASP A 90 -0.08 -27.56 -1.48
N SER A 91 -0.96 -26.88 -2.25
CA SER A 91 -0.66 -26.37 -3.59
C SER A 91 -0.08 -24.95 -3.62
N ASP A 92 -0.09 -24.25 -2.48
CA ASP A 92 0.36 -22.86 -2.40
C ASP A 92 1.88 -22.77 -2.28
N ALA A 93 2.49 -21.92 -3.11
CA ALA A 93 3.94 -21.78 -3.16
C ALA A 93 4.53 -21.01 -1.96
N SER A 94 3.70 -20.30 -1.19
CA SER A 94 4.17 -19.45 -0.09
C SER A 94 3.10 -19.23 0.98
N GLN A 95 3.51 -19.34 2.24
CA GLN A 95 2.70 -19.10 3.42
C GLN A 95 3.58 -18.57 4.56
N ASN A 96 2.95 -17.98 5.58
CA ASN A 96 3.65 -17.64 6.82
C ASN A 96 3.71 -18.82 7.81
N SER A 97 4.30 -18.61 8.99
CA SER A 97 4.46 -19.66 10.02
C SER A 97 3.14 -20.22 10.59
N TYR A 98 1.99 -19.61 10.23
CA TYR A 98 0.66 -20.00 10.68
C TYR A 98 -0.19 -20.61 9.56
N GLY A 99 0.39 -20.84 8.39
CA GLY A 99 -0.31 -21.44 7.25
C GLY A 99 -1.28 -20.50 6.54
N ILE A 100 -1.06 -19.19 6.62
CA ILE A 100 -1.87 -18.16 5.93
C ILE A 100 -1.12 -17.75 4.65
N ILE A 101 -1.84 -17.58 3.53
CA ILE A 101 -1.30 -17.07 2.26
C ILE A 101 -0.87 -15.61 2.43
N ARG A 102 0.37 -15.44 2.85
CA ARG A 102 1.09 -14.18 3.06
C ARG A 102 2.56 -14.40 2.74
N ALA A 103 3.30 -13.31 2.60
CA ALA A 103 4.74 -13.40 2.53
C ALA A 103 5.31 -14.11 3.79
N PRO A 104 6.32 -14.98 3.67
CA PRO A 104 6.82 -15.78 4.80
C PRO A 104 7.32 -14.97 5.99
N TRP A 105 7.73 -13.72 5.75
CA TRP A 105 8.20 -12.79 6.78
C TRP A 105 7.06 -12.03 7.47
N ASN A 106 5.85 -12.00 6.91
CA ASN A 106 4.67 -11.45 7.59
C ASN A 106 4.04 -12.52 8.50
N ASN A 107 4.48 -12.55 9.76
CA ASN A 107 4.06 -13.53 10.76
C ASN A 107 2.85 -13.09 11.61
N ALA A 108 1.98 -12.22 11.08
CA ALA A 108 0.71 -11.96 11.74
C ALA A 108 -0.20 -13.20 11.65
N LYS A 109 -0.67 -13.68 12.81
CA LYS A 109 -1.46 -14.91 12.97
C LYS A 109 -2.98 -14.73 12.82
N ASP A 110 -3.44 -13.50 12.66
CA ASP A 110 -4.86 -13.19 12.52
C ASP A 110 -5.46 -13.83 11.28
N THR A 111 -6.63 -14.43 11.48
CA THR A 111 -7.45 -15.08 10.46
C THR A 111 -8.34 -14.11 9.70
N GLU A 112 -8.16 -12.81 9.89
CA GLU A 112 -8.85 -11.74 9.16
C GLU A 112 -7.85 -10.85 8.42
N LEU A 113 -8.35 -10.09 7.45
CA LEU A 113 -7.61 -9.08 6.73
C LEU A 113 -7.17 -7.97 7.69
N LEU A 114 -5.86 -7.78 7.80
CA LEU A 114 -5.25 -6.76 8.64
C LEU A 114 -4.80 -5.56 7.80
N ARG A 115 -4.85 -4.38 8.40
CA ARG A 115 -4.19 -3.19 7.88
C ARG A 115 -3.57 -2.38 9.02
N HIS A 116 -2.25 -2.47 9.17
CA HIS A 116 -1.53 -1.73 10.19
C HIS A 116 -1.20 -0.31 9.68
N MET A 117 -1.56 0.73 10.43
CA MET A 117 -1.48 2.12 9.96
C MET A 117 -0.43 2.91 10.73
N SER A 118 0.53 3.51 10.00
CA SER A 118 1.50 4.51 10.47
C SER A 118 2.20 4.20 11.80
N ASP A 119 2.46 2.92 12.05
CA ASP A 119 3.12 2.43 13.25
C ASP A 119 4.12 1.34 12.87
N VAL A 120 5.30 1.40 13.48
CA VAL A 120 6.32 0.35 13.43
C VAL A 120 6.81 0.12 14.85
N CYS A 121 6.43 -1.02 15.42
CA CYS A 121 6.79 -1.39 16.81
C CYS A 121 6.32 -0.35 17.85
N GLY A 122 5.14 0.25 17.68
CA GLY A 122 4.58 1.25 18.60
C GLY A 122 5.07 2.68 18.37
N LEU A 123 5.80 2.93 17.28
CA LEU A 123 6.35 4.23 16.93
C LEU A 123 5.94 4.68 15.53
N GLU A 124 5.55 5.95 15.41
CA GLU A 124 5.26 6.56 14.12
C GLU A 124 6.57 6.71 13.30
N PRO A 125 6.62 6.21 12.06
CA PRO A 125 7.83 6.21 11.26
C PRO A 125 8.05 7.58 10.59
N VAL A 126 8.51 8.56 11.37
CA VAL A 126 8.70 9.96 10.90
C VAL A 126 9.70 10.10 9.74
N ASN A 127 10.63 9.14 9.57
CA ASN A 127 11.55 9.08 8.44
C ASN A 127 10.95 8.42 7.19
N LYS A 128 9.67 8.06 7.23
CA LYS A 128 8.88 7.50 6.14
C LYS A 128 7.67 8.40 5.88
N ALA A 129 7.92 9.67 5.61
CA ALA A 129 6.86 10.61 5.23
C ALA A 129 6.12 10.12 3.97
N ILE A 130 4.82 10.41 3.90
CA ILE A 130 4.01 10.15 2.69
C ILE A 130 4.61 10.97 1.54
N PRO A 131 4.92 10.37 0.38
CA PRO A 131 5.53 11.10 -0.73
C PRO A 131 4.63 12.27 -1.15
N THR A 132 5.24 13.40 -1.51
CA THR A 132 4.50 14.60 -1.94
C THR A 132 4.57 14.78 -3.45
N CYS A 133 3.80 15.72 -3.98
CA CYS A 133 3.91 16.12 -5.39
C CYS A 133 5.35 16.56 -5.74
N ALA A 134 6.02 17.27 -4.83
CA ALA A 134 7.41 17.67 -5.00
C ALA A 134 8.37 16.47 -4.97
N THR A 135 8.08 15.44 -4.15
CA THR A 135 8.83 14.18 -4.19
C THR A 135 8.76 13.54 -5.57
N HIS A 136 7.55 13.37 -6.12
CA HIS A 136 7.38 12.77 -7.45
C HIS A 136 7.96 13.63 -8.58
N TYR A 137 7.82 14.96 -8.52
CA TYR A 137 8.47 15.88 -9.46
C TYR A 137 10.00 15.74 -9.42
N GLY A 138 10.60 15.68 -8.23
CA GLY A 138 12.04 15.48 -8.06
C GLY A 138 12.54 14.12 -8.55
N LEU A 139 11.68 13.10 -8.57
CA LEU A 139 12.01 11.82 -9.20
C LEU A 139 12.15 11.92 -10.71
N LEU A 140 11.39 12.81 -11.36
CA LEU A 140 11.44 13.00 -12.81
C LEU A 140 12.62 13.90 -13.22
N GLU A 141 12.84 14.99 -12.49
CA GLU A 141 13.86 16.01 -12.83
C GLU A 141 15.26 15.68 -12.29
N GLY A 142 15.37 14.90 -11.21
CA GLY A 142 16.65 14.60 -10.56
C GLY A 142 17.06 13.13 -10.71
N ALA A 143 16.55 12.26 -9.82
CA ALA A 143 16.87 10.84 -9.87
C ALA A 143 16.50 10.17 -11.22
N GLY A 144 15.64 10.80 -12.01
CA GLY A 144 15.19 10.36 -13.32
C GLY A 144 15.94 10.92 -14.52
N GLU A 145 17.06 11.60 -14.33
CA GLU A 145 18.00 11.93 -15.42
C GLU A 145 18.37 10.71 -16.28
N THR A 146 18.32 9.52 -15.67
CA THR A 146 18.36 8.25 -16.40
C THR A 146 17.15 7.39 -16.03
N LEU A 147 16.69 6.59 -16.98
CA LEU A 147 15.67 5.57 -16.72
C LEU A 147 16.07 4.62 -15.58
N GLY A 148 17.36 4.25 -15.49
CA GLY A 148 17.86 3.38 -14.43
C GLY A 148 17.77 4.01 -13.04
N GLY A 149 18.14 5.29 -12.91
CA GLY A 149 17.99 6.05 -11.67
C GLY A 149 16.53 6.21 -11.26
N TRP A 150 15.66 6.51 -12.22
CA TRP A 150 14.23 6.62 -11.98
C TRP A 150 13.63 5.31 -11.46
N LEU A 151 13.94 4.18 -12.13
CA LEU A 151 13.43 2.85 -11.76
C LEU A 151 13.84 2.42 -10.35
N LEU A 152 15.03 2.82 -9.89
CA LEU A 152 15.47 2.58 -8.52
C LEU A 152 14.74 3.49 -7.52
N ALA A 153 14.60 4.78 -7.85
CA ALA A 153 14.07 5.77 -6.94
C ALA A 153 12.54 5.70 -6.77
N ILE A 154 11.80 5.30 -7.81
CA ILE A 154 10.34 5.17 -7.77
C ILE A 154 9.88 4.07 -6.81
N ALA A 155 10.59 2.94 -6.76
CA ALA A 155 10.30 1.85 -5.82
C ALA A 155 10.59 2.25 -4.36
N GLY A 156 11.62 3.07 -4.16
CA GLY A 156 12.00 3.66 -2.88
C GLY A 156 11.14 4.87 -2.52
N ASN A 157 11.71 6.07 -2.62
CA ASN A 157 11.11 7.30 -2.10
C ASN A 157 9.75 7.64 -2.72
N GLY A 158 9.46 7.20 -3.95
CA GLY A 158 8.19 7.46 -4.62
C GLY A 158 7.01 6.64 -4.11
N HIS A 159 7.28 5.50 -3.44
CA HIS A 159 6.26 4.48 -3.19
C HIS A 159 6.47 3.74 -1.86
N GLY A 160 7.69 3.30 -1.56
CA GLY A 160 8.07 2.52 -0.38
C GLY A 160 7.50 3.05 0.94
N PRO A 161 7.59 4.36 1.25
CA PRO A 161 6.99 4.92 2.46
C PRO A 161 5.49 4.68 2.60
N LEU A 162 4.74 4.53 1.51
CA LEU A 162 3.31 4.29 1.57
C LEU A 162 2.98 2.94 2.23
N HIS A 163 3.72 1.87 1.86
CA HIS A 163 3.52 0.55 2.49
C HIS A 163 3.64 0.60 4.00
N VAL A 164 4.69 1.27 4.49
CA VAL A 164 4.97 1.46 5.92
C VAL A 164 3.77 2.11 6.62
N ASN A 165 3.14 3.09 5.98
CA ASN A 165 2.08 3.88 6.58
C ASN A 165 0.68 3.31 6.40
N THR A 166 0.44 2.49 5.38
CA THR A 166 -0.91 2.01 5.05
C THR A 166 -1.08 0.50 5.16
N GLY A 167 -0.03 -0.24 5.49
CA GLY A 167 -0.06 -1.69 5.68
C GLY A 167 0.93 -2.21 6.73
N GLY A 168 1.72 -1.32 7.34
CA GLY A 168 2.76 -1.65 8.32
C GLY A 168 4.12 -1.94 7.69
N VAL A 169 5.10 -2.14 8.56
CA VAL A 169 6.40 -2.70 8.22
C VAL A 169 6.45 -4.14 8.72
N PHE A 170 7.16 -4.96 7.96
CA PHE A 170 7.45 -6.38 8.20
C PHE A 170 7.58 -6.77 9.68
#